data_AF-A0A497HCH0-F1
#
_entry.id   AF-A0A497HCH0-F1
#
_cell.length_a   1.000
_cell.length_b   1.000
_cell.length_c   1.000
_cell.angle_alpha   90.00
_cell.angle_beta   90.00
_cell.angle_gamma   90.00
#
_symmetry.space_group_name_H-M   'P 1'
#
loop_
_entity.id
_entity.type
_entity.pdbx_description
1 polymer ?
#
loop_
_entity_poly.entity_id
_entity_poly.type
_entity_poly.pdbx_seq_one_letter_code
_entity_poly.pdbx_strand_id
1 'polypeptide(L)' 'MEETLYDIEIYRGDGVYIGRIFSDIDGVKEFRSEHLDQLLRDITIDIQLALEEFVNRSSVFTENLDEEG' A
#
# COMPACT_ATOMS: atom_id res chain seq x y z
N MET A 1 6.55 -19.16 -3.68
CA MET A 1 5.12 -19.03 -3.36
C MET A 1 4.78 -17.57 -3.63
N GLU A 2 3.66 -17.27 -4.28
CA GLU A 2 3.22 -15.86 -4.38
C GLU A 2 2.76 -15.44 -2.98
N GLU A 3 3.46 -14.49 -2.36
CA GLU A 3 3.05 -13.91 -1.08
C GLU A 3 2.09 -12.75 -1.35
N THR A 4 0.94 -12.76 -0.69
CA THR A 4 -0.01 -11.64 -0.74
C THR A 4 0.60 -10.45 -0.01
N LEU A 5 0.91 -9.37 -0.76
CA LEU A 5 1.52 -8.17 -0.20
C LEU A 5 0.52 -7.30 0.57
N TYR A 6 -0.73 -7.24 0.09
CA TYR A 6 -1.79 -6.41 0.64
C TYR A 6 -3.12 -7.15 0.55
N ASP A 7 -3.90 -7.09 1.63
CA ASP A 7 -5.32 -7.44 1.63
C ASP A 7 -6.14 -6.15 1.67
N ILE A 8 -7.18 -6.04 0.84
CA ILE A 8 -7.97 -4.82 0.70
C ILE A 8 -9.45 -5.16 0.88
N GLU A 9 -10.06 -4.58 1.90
CA GLU A 9 -11.50 -4.67 2.14
C GLU A 9 -12.18 -3.36 1.76
N ILE A 10 -13.28 -3.43 1.01
CA ILE A 10 -14.11 -2.26 0.68
C ILE A 10 -15.54 -2.53 1.12
N TYR A 11 -16.10 -1.62 1.89
CA TYR A 11 -17.46 -1.68 2.39
C TYR A 11 -18.14 -0.32 2.25
N ARG A 12 -19.45 -0.33 2.03
CA ARG A 12 -20.29 0.87 1.92
C ARG A 12 -21.22 0.94 3.12
N GLY A 13 -21.15 2.03 3.88
CA GLY A 13 -21.99 2.28 5.05
C GLY A 13 -22.45 3.74 5.09
N ASP A 14 -23.72 3.99 5.44
CA ASP A 14 -24.29 5.34 5.63
C ASP A 14 -24.00 6.35 4.51
N GLY A 15 -23.95 5.87 3.26
CA GLY A 15 -23.70 6.72 2.08
C GLY A 15 -22.21 6.97 1.76
N VAL A 16 -21.29 6.48 2.59
CA VAL A 16 -19.83 6.62 2.42
C VAL A 16 -19.23 5.25 2.09
N TYR A 17 -18.23 5.24 1.22
CA TYR A 17 -17.36 4.09 0.98
C TYR A 17 -16.18 4.15 1.93
N ILE A 18 -15.88 3.02 2.53
CA ILE A 18 -14.75 2.86 3.44
C ILE A 18 -13.90 1.71 2.90
N GLY A 19 -12.60 1.96 2.77
CA GLY A 19 -11.62 0.97 2.36
C GLY A 19 -10.62 0.74 3.49
N ARG A 20 -10.21 -0.51 3.72
CA ARG A 20 -9.10 -0.88 4.59
C ARG A 20 -8.05 -1.63 3.80
N ILE A 21 -6.81 -1.21 3.95
CA ILE A 21 -5.64 -1.94 3.46
C ILE A 21 -4.96 -2.57 4.67
N PHE A 22 -4.76 -3.87 4.62
CA PHE A 22 -4.02 -4.64 5.61
C PHE A 22 -2.69 -5.06 4.98
N SER A 23 -1.60 -4.74 5.65
CA SER A 23 -0.26 -5.19 5.29
C SER A 23 0.50 -5.61 6.53
N ASP A 24 1.40 -6.58 6.38
CA ASP A 24 2.27 -7.02 7.46
C ASP A 24 3.27 -5.91 7.88
N ILE A 25 3.58 -5.01 6.94
CA ILE A 25 4.62 -3.98 7.08
C ILE A 25 4.09 -2.71 7.75
N ASP A 26 2.95 -2.19 7.27
CA ASP A 26 2.40 -0.88 7.70
C ASP A 26 1.16 -1.02 8.61
N GLY A 27 0.71 -2.26 8.86
CA GLY A 27 -0.50 -2.54 9.63
C GLY A 27 -1.78 -2.26 8.83
N VAL A 28 -2.75 -1.59 9.47
CA VAL A 28 -4.07 -1.31 8.88
C VAL A 28 -4.22 0.17 8.56
N LYS A 29 -4.55 0.47 7.31
CA LYS A 29 -4.80 1.83 6.82
C LYS A 29 -6.25 1.97 6.36
N GLU A 30 -6.97 2.97 6.85
CA GLU A 30 -8.38 3.19 6.53
C GLU A 30 -8.56 4.44 5.66
N PHE A 31 -9.36 4.31 4.60
CA PHE A 31 -9.73 5.35 3.65
C PHE A 31 -11.24 5.54 3.67
N ARG A 32 -11.72 6.78 3.47
CA ARG A 32 -13.15 7.09 3.43
C ARG A 32 -13.44 8.07 2.29
N SER A 33 -14.47 7.81 1.52
CA SER A 33 -14.91 8.71 0.46
C SER A 33 -16.38 8.55 0.14
N GLU A 34 -17.04 9.62 -0.26
CA GLU A 34 -18.43 9.58 -0.76
C GLU A 34 -18.51 8.91 -2.14
N HIS A 35 -17.39 8.86 -2.86
CA HIS A 35 -17.28 8.32 -4.22
C HIS A 35 -16.33 7.12 -4.26
N LEU A 36 -16.79 6.02 -4.85
CA LEU A 36 -16.00 4.79 -4.96
C LEU A 36 -14.75 4.99 -5.82
N ASP A 37 -14.86 5.74 -6.92
CA ASP A 37 -13.73 6.01 -7.82
C ASP A 37 -12.62 6.80 -7.12
N GLN A 38 -13.00 7.77 -6.28
CA GLN A 38 -12.06 8.52 -5.48
C GLN A 38 -11.39 7.63 -4.43
N LEU A 39 -12.16 6.79 -3.72
CA LEU A 39 -11.62 5.83 -2.75
C LEU A 39 -10.58 4.90 -3.39
N LEU A 40 -10.91 4.31 -4.55
CA LEU A 40 -10.02 3.41 -5.26
C LEU A 40 -8.76 4.12 -5.74
N ARG A 41 -8.87 5.37 -6.21
CA ARG A 41 -7.73 6.18 -6.61
C ARG A 41 -6.78 6.41 -5.44
N ASP A 42 -7.31 6.81 -4.29
CA ASP A 42 -6.51 7.09 -3.09
C ASP A 42 -5.76 5.82 -2.63
N ILE A 43 -6.46 4.68 -2.57
CA ILE A 43 -5.87 3.36 -2.27
C ILE A 43 -4.74 3.01 -3.26
N THR A 44 -4.98 3.19 -4.55
CA THR A 44 -4.02 2.85 -5.60
C THR A 44 -2.77 3.73 -5.55
N ILE A 45 -2.92 5.02 -5.26
CA ILE A 45 -1.80 5.96 -5.10
C ILE A 45 -0.97 5.56 -3.87
N ASP A 46 -1.62 5.26 -2.76
CA ASP A 46 -0.95 4.89 -1.52
C ASP A 46 -0.09 3.63 -1.67
N ILE A 47 -0.64 2.59 -2.30
CA ILE A 47 0.10 1.35 -2.57
C ILE A 47 1.28 1.59 -3.51
N GLN A 48 1.10 2.41 -4.55
CA GLN A 48 2.21 2.74 -5.46
C GLN A 48 3.34 3.46 -4.73
N LEU A 49 3.02 4.45 -3.90
CA LEU A 49 4.01 5.17 -3.10
C LEU A 49 4.75 4.23 -2.14
N ALA A 50 4.03 3.35 -1.44
CA ALA A 50 4.63 2.38 -0.53
C ALA A 50 5.56 1.39 -1.27
N LEU A 51 5.17 0.94 -2.46
CA LEU A 51 6.01 0.09 -3.31
C LEU A 51 7.23 0.83 -3.85
N GLU A 52 7.09 2.08 -4.26
CA GLU A 52 8.21 2.92 -4.70
C GLU A 52 9.19 3.15 -3.55
N GLU A 53 8.73 3.46 -2.34
CA GLU A 53 9.58 3.58 -1.15
C GLU A 53 10.29 2.26 -0.82
N PHE A 54 9.58 1.13 -0.92
CA PHE A 54 10.15 -0.20 -0.68
C PHE A 54 11.26 -0.53 -1.69
N VAL A 55 11.02 -0.30 -2.98
CA VAL A 55 12.02 -0.49 -4.04
C VAL A 55 13.20 0.45 -3.82
N ASN A 56 12.95 1.72 -3.52
CA ASN A 56 14.03 2.69 -3.34
C ASN A 56 14.90 2.37 -2.12
N ARG A 57 14.31 1.87 -1.01
CA ARG A 57 15.10 1.33 0.11
C ARG A 57 15.85 0.05 -0.28
N SER A 58 15.23 -0.85 -1.04
CA SER A 58 15.86 -2.12 -1.45
C SER A 58 17.05 -1.89 -2.39
N SER A 59 16.98 -0.90 -3.27
CA SER A 59 18.09 -0.47 -4.13
C SER A 59 19.25 0.07 -3.29
N VAL A 60 18.96 0.88 -2.26
CA VAL A 60 19.97 1.37 -1.31
C VAL A 60 20.60 0.23 -0.50
N PHE A 61 19.83 -0.79 -0.10
CA PHE A 61 20.36 -1.95 0.60
C PHE A 61 21.26 -2.85 -0.28
N THR A 62 21.03 -2.86 -1.60
CA THR A 62 21.83 -3.67 -2.53
C THR A 62 23.15 -2.96 -2.90
N GLU A 63 23.16 -1.62 -3.00
CA GLU A 63 24.39 -0.85 -3.28
C GLU A 63 25.43 -0.84 -2.15
N ASN A 64 25.05 -1.19 -0.91
CA ASN A 64 25.99 -1.22 0.23
C ASN A 64 26.69 -2.58 0.44
N LEU A 65 26.45 -3.57 -0.42
CA LEU A 65 27.14 -4.88 -0.36
C LEU A 65 28.27 -5.03 -1.39
N ASP A 66 28.45 -4.06 -2.28
CA ASP A 66 29.46 -4.08 -3.35
C ASP A 66 30.69 -3.18 -3.07
N GLU A 67 30.76 -2.47 -1.93
CA GLU A 67 31.92 -1.61 -1.56
C GLU A 67 32.90 -2.21 -0.53
N GLU A 68 32.76 -3.50 -0.16
CA GLU A 68 33.80 -4.23 0.62
C GLU A 68 34.32 -5.48 -0.12
N GLY A 69 34.80 -5.28 -1.36
CA GLY A 69 35.49 -6.29 -2.17
C GLY A 69 36.90 -5.87 -2.59
#